data_AF-A0A4Q8U1S8-F1
#
_entry.id   AF-A0A4Q8U1S8-F1
#
_cell.length_a   1.000
_cell.length_b   1.000
_cell.length_c   1.000
_cell.angle_alpha   90.00
_cell.angle_beta   90.00
_cell.angle_gamma   90.00
#
_symmetry.space_group_name_H-M   'P 1'
#
loop_
_entity.id
_entity.type
_entity.pdbx_description
1 polymer ?
#
loop_
_entity_poly.entity_id
_entity_poly.type
_entity_poly.pdbx_seq_one_letter_code
_entity_poly.pdbx_strand_id
1 'polypeptide(L)'
;MLKQSESFSALCSDATKRFLLATKRAEIAVLEQLSSNCRIVIAVRELIHALQKERGASNIYLASQGERYVSERQQYLVASDEAESALNSQLKSLYLTDSIQSGNPRLLSSITLAMQAADHLSILRDKITQQNLSPLDSTRAFSRLIASLLTVVFEAADIASDPAITRLLVALFNFMQAKEYAGQERAWGAIGFAETHFDVSLCEKLTTLQQAQERHFAIFNEFSDRALQQAFVELESSSAASDIMQLRNMISQLSNGSPIASEISEVWFDIATRRIDALQNIEVQLTEALLQQANQKVIDAKNEMANHQQLIESFNHQHATDGSPLTLLFDPSMPGLIEEGKAEDKQTKEGINRNKKVSSLTEQTQTLSAHRSFYDLLRSQAQHIEDVERELEDAKRAINEQKLISRAKLVIMEKFHISENDAHRRMQKQAMSENTTIIDIASKVVAVTTTTKARQKP
;
A
#
# COMPACT_ATOMS: atom_id res chain seq x y z
N MET A 1 8.85 4.47 70.56
CA MET A 1 8.46 3.22 69.90
C MET A 1 7.13 3.48 69.21
N LEU A 2 7.15 3.76 67.90
CA LEU A 2 6.88 2.76 66.83
C LEU A 2 5.46 2.19 67.01
N LYS A 3 4.50 2.45 66.13
CA LYS A 3 4.57 2.17 64.69
C LYS A 3 3.73 3.15 63.88
N GLN A 4 4.35 3.68 62.82
CA GLN A 4 3.66 4.14 61.62
C GLN A 4 2.72 3.02 61.16
N SER A 5 1.44 3.33 60.98
CA SER A 5 0.54 2.50 60.21
C SER A 5 1.05 2.52 58.76
N GLU A 6 1.71 1.43 58.38
CA GLU A 6 2.20 1.20 57.03
C GLU A 6 1.08 1.49 56.02
N SER A 7 1.36 2.43 55.14
CA SER A 7 0.65 2.64 53.89
C SER A 7 0.70 1.33 53.10
N PHE A 8 -0.38 0.55 53.20
CA PHE A 8 -0.58 -0.66 52.41
C PHE A 8 -0.45 -0.29 50.92
N SER A 9 0.63 -0.78 50.32
CA SER A 9 1.04 -0.52 48.94
C SER A 9 -0.10 -0.87 47.97
N ALA A 10 -0.52 0.09 47.16
CA ALA A 10 -1.46 -0.15 46.07
C ALA A 10 -0.93 -1.30 45.18
N LEU A 11 -1.72 -2.37 45.06
CA LEU A 11 -1.40 -3.64 44.40
C LEU A 11 -0.94 -3.55 42.93
N CYS A 12 -1.13 -2.39 42.30
CA CYS A 12 -0.62 -2.04 40.98
C CYS A 12 -0.49 -0.51 40.96
N SER A 13 0.67 0.00 40.55
CA SER A 13 0.92 1.45 40.49
C SER A 13 -0.11 2.11 39.59
N ASP A 14 -0.67 3.24 40.02
CA ASP A 14 -1.52 4.10 39.18
C ASP A 14 -0.83 4.44 37.85
N ALA A 15 0.51 4.53 37.86
CA ALA A 15 1.31 4.69 36.64
C ALA A 15 1.15 3.51 35.67
N THR A 16 1.22 2.26 36.13
CA THR A 16 1.10 1.06 35.28
C THR A 16 -0.26 1.00 34.58
N LYS A 17 -1.34 1.34 35.30
CA LYS A 17 -2.70 1.41 34.73
C LYS A 17 -2.80 2.51 33.68
N ARG A 18 -2.22 3.69 33.97
CA ARG A 18 -2.18 4.79 33.01
C ARG A 18 -1.38 4.44 31.76
N PHE A 19 -0.28 3.69 31.88
CA PHE A 19 0.49 3.22 30.73
C PHE A 19 -0.30 2.21 29.88
N LEU A 20 -0.97 1.24 30.50
CA LEU A 20 -1.84 0.29 29.78
C LEU A 20 -2.90 1.02 28.94
N LEU A 21 -3.59 1.99 29.56
CA LEU A 21 -4.59 2.80 28.86
C LEU A 21 -3.97 3.76 27.83
N ALA A 22 -2.76 4.28 28.08
CA ALA A 22 -2.05 5.11 27.12
C ALA A 22 -1.66 4.33 25.86
N THR A 23 -1.22 3.07 25.99
CA THR A 23 -0.95 2.19 24.86
C THR A 23 -2.19 2.00 23.98
N LYS A 24 -3.35 1.70 24.58
CA LYS A 24 -4.60 1.56 23.83
C LYS A 24 -5.07 2.87 23.18
N ARG A 25 -4.89 4.01 23.85
CA ARG A 25 -5.15 5.32 23.23
C ARG A 25 -4.25 5.60 22.02
N ALA A 26 -2.96 5.24 22.12
CA ALA A 26 -2.02 5.38 21.02
C ALA A 26 -2.40 4.47 19.84
N GLU A 27 -2.80 3.22 20.10
CA GLU A 27 -3.31 2.28 19.09
C GLU A 27 -4.54 2.84 18.37
N ILE A 28 -5.54 3.35 19.10
CA ILE A 28 -6.73 3.98 18.52
C ILE A 28 -6.36 5.18 17.65
N ALA A 29 -5.45 6.04 18.13
CA ALA A 29 -5.01 7.21 17.35
C ALA A 29 -4.36 6.81 16.02
N VAL A 30 -3.56 5.74 16.00
CA VAL A 30 -2.96 5.20 14.76
C VAL A 30 -4.05 4.66 13.82
N LEU A 31 -5.03 3.93 14.34
CA LEU A 31 -6.14 3.40 13.52
C LEU A 31 -7.05 4.51 12.98
N GLU A 32 -7.30 5.58 13.74
CA GLU A 32 -8.04 6.75 13.29
C GLU A 32 -7.28 7.49 12.18
N GLN A 33 -5.96 7.65 12.33
CA GLN A 33 -5.10 8.20 11.27
C GLN A 33 -5.13 7.33 10.01
N LEU A 34 -5.11 6.01 10.15
CA LEU A 34 -5.21 5.06 9.04
C LEU A 34 -6.57 5.16 8.33
N SER A 35 -7.68 5.26 9.06
CA SER A 35 -9.01 5.50 8.47
C SER A 35 -9.06 6.81 7.70
N SER A 36 -8.45 7.88 8.24
CA SER A 36 -8.31 9.15 7.52
C SER A 36 -7.48 9.00 6.24
N ASN A 37 -6.37 8.27 6.28
CA ASN A 37 -5.55 7.98 5.11
C ASN A 37 -6.30 7.18 4.04
N CYS A 38 -7.19 6.27 4.42
CA CYS A 38 -8.03 5.52 3.48
C CYS A 38 -8.93 6.46 2.66
N ARG A 39 -9.42 7.56 3.26
CA ARG A 39 -10.21 8.58 2.52
C ARG A 39 -9.37 9.29 1.47
N ILE A 40 -8.12 9.63 1.81
CA ILE A 40 -7.15 10.18 0.84
C ILE A 40 -6.92 9.19 -0.30
N VAL A 41 -6.72 7.91 0.01
CA VAL A 41 -6.53 6.85 -1.00
C VAL A 41 -7.72 6.79 -1.96
N ILE A 42 -8.96 6.89 -1.45
CA ILE A 42 -10.17 6.93 -2.28
C ILE A 42 -10.21 8.16 -3.19
N ALA A 43 -9.95 9.36 -2.66
CA ALA A 43 -9.94 10.59 -3.46
C ALA A 43 -8.83 10.59 -4.53
N VAL A 44 -7.65 10.07 -4.19
CA VAL A 44 -6.55 9.92 -5.14
C VAL A 44 -6.90 8.88 -6.23
N ARG A 45 -7.55 7.78 -5.87
CA ARG A 45 -8.06 6.77 -6.80
C ARG A 45 -9.04 7.37 -7.82
N GLU A 46 -9.95 8.22 -7.37
CA GLU A 46 -10.90 8.94 -8.23
C GLU A 46 -10.19 9.82 -9.25
N LEU A 47 -9.24 10.63 -8.78
CA LEU A 47 -8.45 11.49 -9.65
C LEU A 47 -7.63 10.66 -10.66
N ILE A 48 -6.97 9.59 -10.23
CA ILE A 48 -6.23 8.69 -11.13
C ILE A 48 -7.15 8.16 -12.23
N HIS A 49 -8.33 7.66 -11.88
CA HIS A 49 -9.26 7.11 -12.87
C HIS A 49 -9.75 8.18 -13.87
N ALA A 50 -10.10 9.38 -13.38
CA ALA A 50 -10.51 10.49 -14.24
C ALA A 50 -9.37 10.90 -15.20
N LEU A 51 -8.14 11.04 -14.70
CA LEU A 51 -6.96 11.36 -15.52
C LEU A 51 -6.63 10.25 -16.52
N GLN A 52 -6.88 8.98 -16.19
CA GLN A 52 -6.72 7.88 -17.14
C GLN A 52 -7.71 7.98 -18.29
N LYS A 53 -8.95 8.40 -18.05
CA LYS A 53 -9.94 8.67 -19.13
C LYS A 53 -9.53 9.88 -19.95
N GLU A 54 -9.15 10.98 -19.31
CA GLU A 54 -8.68 12.20 -19.98
C GLU A 54 -7.45 11.94 -20.86
N ARG A 55 -6.47 11.17 -20.38
CA ARG A 55 -5.30 10.72 -21.15
C ARG A 55 -5.74 9.97 -22.41
N GLY A 56 -6.69 9.06 -22.27
CA GLY A 56 -7.20 8.24 -23.37
C GLY A 56 -7.85 9.09 -24.46
N ALA A 57 -8.79 9.96 -24.07
CA ALA A 57 -9.47 10.83 -25.02
C ALA A 57 -8.52 11.86 -25.65
N SER A 58 -7.58 12.41 -24.88
CA SER A 58 -6.56 13.33 -25.40
C SER A 58 -5.63 12.67 -26.41
N ASN A 59 -5.34 11.37 -26.24
CA ASN A 59 -4.55 10.60 -27.19
C ASN A 59 -5.27 10.47 -28.53
N ILE A 60 -6.56 10.06 -28.54
CA ILE A 60 -7.35 9.98 -29.77
C ILE A 60 -7.52 11.35 -30.42
N TYR A 61 -7.81 12.38 -29.62
CA TYR A 61 -7.94 13.75 -30.11
C TYR A 61 -6.67 14.20 -30.86
N LEU A 62 -5.48 13.99 -30.29
CA LEU A 62 -4.22 14.34 -30.94
C LEU A 62 -3.92 13.45 -32.15
N ALA A 63 -4.16 12.14 -32.06
CA ALA A 63 -3.91 11.21 -33.16
C ALA A 63 -4.81 11.49 -34.38
N SER A 64 -6.01 12.00 -34.15
CA SER A 64 -6.97 12.42 -35.17
C SER A 64 -6.85 13.89 -35.59
N GLN A 65 -5.76 14.59 -35.22
CA GLN A 65 -5.55 16.02 -35.53
C GLN A 65 -6.73 16.92 -35.07
N GLY A 66 -7.38 16.54 -33.98
CA GLY A 66 -8.48 17.26 -33.35
C GLY A 66 -9.87 16.99 -33.94
N GLU A 67 -10.02 16.02 -34.84
CA GLU A 67 -11.30 15.72 -35.47
C GLU A 67 -12.22 14.84 -34.63
N ARG A 68 -11.66 13.94 -33.81
CA ARG A 68 -12.42 12.94 -33.04
C ARG A 68 -12.31 13.18 -31.55
N TYR A 69 -13.29 12.68 -30.79
CA TYR A 69 -13.29 12.71 -29.32
C TYR A 69 -13.32 14.11 -28.68
N VAL A 70 -13.73 15.15 -29.43
CA VAL A 70 -13.81 16.54 -28.93
C VAL A 70 -14.79 16.65 -27.75
N SER A 71 -15.98 16.06 -27.90
CA SER A 71 -17.04 16.10 -26.89
C SER A 71 -16.69 15.27 -25.66
N GLU A 72 -16.25 14.04 -25.89
CA GLU A 72 -15.84 13.07 -24.88
C GLU A 72 -14.67 13.62 -24.06
N ARG A 73 -13.67 14.22 -24.72
CA ARG A 73 -12.58 14.91 -24.04
C ARG A 73 -13.12 15.99 -23.11
N GLN A 74 -14.02 16.86 -23.58
CA GLN A 74 -14.58 17.92 -22.73
C GLN A 74 -15.29 17.36 -21.49
N GLN A 75 -16.02 16.25 -21.62
CA GLN A 75 -16.64 15.57 -20.47
C GLN A 75 -15.59 15.05 -19.48
N TYR A 76 -14.50 14.47 -19.98
CA TYR A 76 -13.43 13.97 -19.11
C TYR A 76 -12.60 15.07 -18.45
N LEU A 77 -12.45 16.25 -19.06
CA LEU A 77 -11.84 17.42 -18.40
C LEU A 77 -12.67 17.86 -17.19
N VAL A 78 -14.00 17.93 -17.35
CA VAL A 78 -14.89 18.31 -16.24
C VAL A 78 -14.79 17.28 -15.10
N ALA A 79 -14.84 15.98 -15.44
CA ALA A 79 -14.73 14.92 -14.45
C ALA A 79 -13.38 14.92 -13.71
N SER A 80 -12.27 15.23 -14.39
CA SER A 80 -10.96 15.32 -13.74
C SER A 80 -10.82 16.59 -12.90
N ASP A 81 -11.37 17.73 -13.33
CA ASP A 81 -11.43 18.96 -12.52
C ASP A 81 -12.25 18.75 -11.23
N GLU A 82 -13.39 18.07 -11.31
CA GLU A 82 -14.21 17.73 -10.15
C GLU A 82 -13.45 16.82 -9.17
N ALA A 83 -12.79 15.77 -9.67
CA ALA A 83 -11.99 14.86 -8.85
C ALA A 83 -10.78 15.55 -8.21
N GLU A 84 -10.10 16.44 -8.94
CA GLU A 84 -8.98 17.23 -8.42
C GLU A 84 -9.44 18.18 -7.31
N SER A 85 -10.55 18.88 -7.53
CA SER A 85 -11.15 19.77 -6.53
C SER A 85 -11.57 19.03 -5.26
N ALA A 86 -12.15 17.83 -5.41
CA ALA A 86 -12.52 16.97 -4.29
C ALA A 86 -11.27 16.54 -3.48
N LEU A 87 -10.21 16.09 -4.15
CA LEU A 87 -8.94 15.74 -3.50
C LEU A 87 -8.33 16.94 -2.78
N ASN A 88 -8.27 18.10 -3.43
CA ASN A 88 -7.73 19.33 -2.86
C ASN A 88 -8.50 19.77 -1.61
N SER A 89 -9.82 19.64 -1.62
CA SER A 89 -10.68 19.97 -0.47
C SER A 89 -10.42 19.03 0.71
N GLN A 90 -10.26 17.73 0.46
CA GLN A 90 -9.94 16.75 1.51
C GLN A 90 -8.54 17.00 2.10
N LEU A 91 -7.53 17.21 1.25
CA LEU A 91 -6.16 17.47 1.71
C LEU A 91 -6.05 18.75 2.54
N LYS A 92 -6.76 19.81 2.14
CA LYS A 92 -6.85 21.06 2.92
C LYS A 92 -7.46 20.82 4.31
N SER A 93 -8.57 20.10 4.37
CA SER A 93 -9.25 19.76 5.62
C SER A 93 -8.35 18.94 6.57
N LEU A 94 -7.58 18.00 6.03
CA LEU A 94 -6.78 17.06 6.82
C LEU A 94 -5.42 17.61 7.27
N TYR A 95 -4.74 18.41 6.44
CA TYR A 95 -3.33 18.77 6.69
C TYR A 95 -3.04 20.26 6.82
N LEU A 96 -3.96 21.12 6.36
CA LEU A 96 -3.72 22.57 6.28
C LEU A 96 -4.58 23.37 7.28
N THR A 97 -5.05 22.71 8.35
CA THR A 97 -5.65 23.38 9.51
C THR A 97 -4.56 23.85 10.48
N ASP A 98 -4.80 24.95 11.23
CA ASP A 98 -3.82 25.67 12.06
C ASP A 98 -3.09 24.81 13.12
N SER A 99 -3.57 23.59 13.39
CA SER A 99 -2.89 22.59 14.20
C SER A 99 -2.32 21.47 13.32
N ILE A 100 -1.14 21.66 12.74
CA ILE A 100 -0.41 20.57 12.07
C ILE A 100 -0.01 19.54 13.14
N GLN A 101 -0.89 18.58 13.40
CA GLN A 101 -0.60 17.42 14.23
C GLN A 101 0.08 16.36 13.37
N SER A 102 1.38 16.15 13.60
CA SER A 102 2.13 14.92 13.27
C SER A 102 1.77 14.25 11.94
N GLY A 103 2.07 14.89 10.81
CA GLY A 103 1.98 14.26 9.49
C GLY A 103 3.24 13.46 9.16
N ASN A 104 3.09 12.32 8.48
CA ASN A 104 4.23 11.57 7.93
C ASN A 104 4.95 12.45 6.88
N PRO A 105 6.22 12.84 7.09
CA PRO A 105 6.93 13.74 6.16
C PRO A 105 7.03 13.19 4.74
N ARG A 106 7.10 11.86 4.58
CA ARG A 106 7.15 11.21 3.25
C ARG A 106 5.82 11.37 2.52
N LEU A 107 4.71 11.14 3.22
CA LEU A 107 3.37 11.34 2.69
C LEU A 107 3.18 12.80 2.25
N LEU A 108 3.49 13.76 3.12
CA LEU A 108 3.39 15.18 2.79
C LEU A 108 4.26 15.58 1.59
N SER A 109 5.48 15.05 1.50
CA SER A 109 6.35 15.26 0.34
C SER A 109 5.74 14.67 -0.95
N SER A 110 5.15 13.47 -0.89
CA SER A 110 4.52 12.85 -2.06
C SER A 110 3.27 13.63 -2.51
N ILE A 111 2.46 14.09 -1.57
CA ILE A 111 1.30 14.96 -1.81
C ILE A 111 1.74 16.25 -2.49
N THR A 112 2.78 16.89 -1.96
CA THR A 112 3.31 18.15 -2.53
C THR A 112 3.72 17.98 -3.98
N LEU A 113 4.44 16.90 -4.30
CA LEU A 113 4.86 16.62 -5.68
C LEU A 113 3.68 16.35 -6.61
N ALA A 114 2.70 15.56 -6.16
CA ALA A 114 1.51 15.24 -6.95
C ALA A 114 0.64 16.47 -7.20
N MET A 115 0.42 17.30 -6.17
CA MET A 115 -0.35 18.54 -6.28
C MET A 115 0.35 19.56 -7.18
N GLN A 116 1.66 19.74 -7.02
CA GLN A 116 2.42 20.63 -7.91
C GLN A 116 2.30 20.19 -9.37
N ALA A 117 2.30 18.88 -9.65
CA ALA A 117 2.11 18.38 -11.00
C ALA A 117 0.67 18.56 -11.50
N ALA A 118 -0.33 18.44 -10.62
CA ALA A 118 -1.74 18.70 -10.93
C ALA A 118 -2.00 20.18 -11.27
N ASP A 119 -1.35 21.13 -10.57
CA ASP A 119 -1.48 22.57 -10.85
C ASP A 119 -1.13 22.94 -12.30
N HIS A 120 -0.26 22.15 -12.97
CA HIS A 120 0.14 22.36 -14.37
C HIS A 120 -0.77 21.64 -15.39
N LEU A 121 -1.85 20.98 -14.97
CA LEU A 121 -2.80 20.30 -15.87
C LEU A 121 -3.45 21.27 -16.87
N SER A 122 -3.81 22.47 -16.43
CA SER A 122 -4.36 23.52 -17.30
C SER A 122 -3.44 23.82 -18.49
N ILE A 123 -2.15 24.02 -18.22
CA ILE A 123 -1.12 24.28 -19.25
C ILE A 123 -0.96 23.08 -20.19
N LEU A 124 -0.99 21.86 -19.65
CA LEU A 124 -0.95 20.63 -20.47
C LEU A 124 -2.17 20.55 -21.40
N ARG A 125 -3.37 20.81 -20.87
CA ARG A 125 -4.64 20.79 -21.62
C ARG A 125 -4.66 21.84 -22.73
N ASP A 126 -4.15 23.04 -22.47
CA ASP A 126 -4.03 24.10 -23.49
C ASP A 126 -3.11 23.67 -24.63
N LYS A 127 -1.95 23.08 -24.32
CA LYS A 127 -1.04 22.56 -25.34
C LYS A 127 -1.67 21.43 -26.16
N ILE A 128 -2.47 20.57 -25.53
CA ILE A 128 -3.21 19.50 -26.22
C ILE A 128 -4.27 20.11 -27.15
N THR A 129 -5.06 21.06 -26.67
CA THR A 129 -6.09 21.74 -27.47
C THR A 129 -5.49 22.49 -28.68
N GLN A 130 -4.31 23.08 -28.51
CA GLN A 130 -3.56 23.73 -29.60
C GLN A 130 -2.80 22.73 -30.50
N GLN A 131 -2.84 21.44 -30.19
CA GLN A 131 -2.10 20.38 -30.87
C GLN A 131 -0.57 20.60 -30.91
N ASN A 132 -0.05 21.30 -29.89
CA ASN A 132 1.37 21.63 -29.71
C ASN A 132 2.15 20.50 -28.99
N LEU A 133 1.59 19.29 -28.92
CA LEU A 133 2.17 18.12 -28.29
C LEU A 133 1.88 16.88 -29.12
N SER A 134 2.84 15.96 -29.18
CA SER A 134 2.61 14.64 -29.77
C SER A 134 1.69 13.79 -28.87
N PRO A 135 0.94 12.81 -29.44
CA PRO A 135 0.17 11.85 -28.65
C PRO A 135 1.02 11.12 -27.60
N LEU A 136 2.27 10.80 -27.93
CA LEU A 136 3.22 10.14 -27.04
C LEU A 136 3.64 11.04 -25.86
N ASP A 137 3.95 12.31 -26.11
CA ASP A 137 4.38 13.23 -25.05
C ASP A 137 3.23 13.58 -24.11
N SER A 138 2.01 13.77 -24.65
CA SER A 138 0.78 13.89 -23.87
C SER A 138 0.56 12.67 -22.97
N THR A 139 0.65 11.46 -23.55
CA THR A 139 0.51 10.20 -22.80
C THR A 139 1.54 10.09 -21.67
N ARG A 140 2.81 10.43 -21.95
CA ARG A 140 3.90 10.41 -20.95
C ARG A 140 3.65 11.42 -19.82
N ALA A 141 3.16 12.61 -20.13
CA ALA A 141 2.87 13.64 -19.13
C ALA A 141 1.80 13.15 -18.14
N PHE A 142 0.65 12.65 -18.64
CA PHE A 142 -0.39 12.08 -17.79
C PHE A 142 0.10 10.88 -16.98
N SER A 143 0.84 9.95 -17.61
CA SER A 143 1.39 8.78 -16.88
C SER A 143 2.33 9.16 -15.75
N ARG A 144 3.13 10.23 -15.88
CA ARG A 144 4.01 10.72 -14.81
C ARG A 144 3.21 11.29 -13.64
N LEU A 145 2.16 12.06 -13.93
CA LEU A 145 1.24 12.56 -12.90
C LEU A 145 0.55 11.40 -12.17
N ILE A 146 0.01 10.44 -12.91
CA ILE A 146 -0.64 9.23 -12.34
C ILE A 146 0.35 8.46 -11.45
N ALA A 147 1.60 8.28 -11.88
CA ALA A 147 2.63 7.63 -11.06
C ALA A 147 2.93 8.39 -9.75
N SER A 148 2.92 9.73 -9.78
CA SER A 148 3.07 10.54 -8.56
C SER A 148 1.88 10.37 -7.60
N LEU A 149 0.66 10.28 -8.12
CA LEU A 149 -0.56 10.02 -7.35
C LEU A 149 -0.55 8.61 -6.74
N LEU A 150 -0.11 7.59 -7.50
CA LEU A 150 0.09 6.22 -6.99
C LEU A 150 1.11 6.17 -5.84
N THR A 151 2.12 7.04 -5.86
CA THR A 151 3.07 7.18 -4.75
C THR A 151 2.40 7.71 -3.49
N VAL A 152 1.43 8.62 -3.62
CA VAL A 152 0.64 9.13 -2.47
C VAL A 152 -0.14 8.00 -1.81
N VAL A 153 -0.81 7.15 -2.60
CA VAL A 153 -1.55 5.97 -2.09
C VAL A 153 -0.63 5.10 -1.22
N PHE A 154 0.58 4.89 -1.71
CA PHE A 154 1.55 4.02 -1.07
C PHE A 154 2.18 4.61 0.21
N GLU A 155 2.44 5.91 0.25
CA GLU A 155 2.91 6.59 1.48
C GLU A 155 1.78 6.76 2.51
N ALA A 156 0.53 6.89 2.06
CA ALA A 156 -0.64 6.94 2.95
C ALA A 156 -0.88 5.59 3.64
N ALA A 157 -0.55 4.49 2.95
CA ALA A 157 -0.62 3.12 3.44
C ALA A 157 0.47 2.75 4.46
N ASP A 158 1.59 3.46 4.51
CA ASP A 158 2.81 3.05 5.26
C ASP A 158 2.64 3.06 6.79
N ILE A 159 1.65 3.79 7.31
CA ILE A 159 1.36 3.87 8.75
C ILE A 159 0.59 2.64 9.24
N ALA A 160 0.11 1.77 8.35
CA ALA A 160 -0.65 0.59 8.73
C ALA A 160 0.16 -0.30 9.72
N SER A 161 -0.41 -0.44 10.91
CA SER A 161 0.07 -1.31 11.98
C SER A 161 -0.76 -2.60 12.11
N ASP A 162 -1.80 -2.75 11.29
CA ASP A 162 -2.69 -3.92 11.28
C ASP A 162 -2.38 -4.82 10.06
N PRO A 163 -2.15 -6.12 10.25
CA PRO A 163 -1.81 -7.04 9.17
C PRO A 163 -2.91 -7.17 8.11
N ALA A 164 -4.17 -7.20 8.52
CA ALA A 164 -5.28 -7.37 7.60
C ALA A 164 -5.43 -6.15 6.67
N ILE A 165 -5.33 -4.95 7.26
CA ILE A 165 -5.32 -3.70 6.48
C ILE A 165 -4.09 -3.65 5.57
N THR A 166 -2.91 -4.04 6.06
CA THR A 166 -1.67 -4.07 5.26
C THR A 166 -1.82 -4.99 4.04
N ARG A 167 -2.44 -6.17 4.19
CA ARG A 167 -2.71 -7.09 3.07
C ARG A 167 -3.67 -6.48 2.04
N LEU A 168 -4.76 -5.86 2.47
CA LEU A 168 -5.67 -5.14 1.55
C LEU A 168 -4.97 -3.99 0.82
N LEU A 169 -4.09 -3.26 1.49
CA LEU A 169 -3.30 -2.18 0.87
C LEU A 169 -2.33 -2.71 -0.19
N VAL A 170 -1.67 -3.85 0.07
CA VAL A 170 -0.83 -4.53 -0.93
C VAL A 170 -1.67 -4.95 -2.14
N ALA A 171 -2.84 -5.56 -1.91
CA ALA A 171 -3.74 -5.96 -2.97
C ALA A 171 -4.21 -4.76 -3.81
N LEU A 172 -4.69 -3.70 -3.14
CA LEU A 172 -5.14 -2.47 -3.77
C LEU A 172 -4.04 -1.81 -4.60
N PHE A 173 -2.84 -1.63 -4.04
CA PHE A 173 -1.73 -1.00 -4.76
C PHE A 173 -1.38 -1.78 -6.02
N ASN A 174 -1.25 -3.11 -5.93
CA ASN A 174 -0.91 -3.94 -7.08
C ASN A 174 -2.03 -3.91 -8.13
N PHE A 175 -3.29 -3.91 -7.71
CA PHE A 175 -4.42 -3.77 -8.61
C PHE A 175 -4.42 -2.43 -9.35
N MET A 176 -4.21 -1.32 -8.64
CA MET A 176 -4.11 0.02 -9.23
C MET A 176 -2.95 0.14 -10.23
N GLN A 177 -1.79 -0.46 -9.90
CA GLN A 177 -0.64 -0.52 -10.80
C GLN A 177 -0.95 -1.31 -12.07
N ALA A 178 -1.58 -2.49 -11.95
CA ALA A 178 -1.98 -3.28 -13.10
C ALA A 178 -2.98 -2.53 -13.98
N LYS A 179 -3.97 -1.86 -13.38
CA LYS A 179 -4.92 -1.00 -14.11
C LYS A 179 -4.21 0.15 -14.83
N GLU A 180 -3.23 0.79 -14.21
CA GLU A 180 -2.44 1.84 -14.87
C GLU A 180 -1.64 1.30 -16.07
N TYR A 181 -1.00 0.12 -15.95
CA TYR A 181 -0.31 -0.49 -17.09
C TYR A 181 -1.28 -0.89 -18.21
N ALA A 182 -2.51 -1.34 -17.88
CA ALA A 182 -3.56 -1.57 -18.88
C ALA A 182 -3.97 -0.26 -19.58
N GLY A 183 -4.06 0.84 -18.83
CA GLY A 183 -4.31 2.16 -19.38
C GLY A 183 -3.18 2.68 -20.29
N GLN A 184 -1.92 2.38 -19.96
CA GLN A 184 -0.78 2.66 -20.84
C GLN A 184 -0.82 1.79 -22.09
N GLU A 185 -1.10 0.49 -21.95
CA GLU A 185 -1.25 -0.42 -23.07
C GLU A 185 -2.30 0.11 -24.06
N ARG A 186 -3.47 0.54 -23.55
CA ARG A 186 -4.50 1.19 -24.38
C ARG A 186 -3.92 2.37 -25.18
N ALA A 187 -3.20 3.28 -24.52
CA ALA A 187 -2.68 4.48 -25.17
C ALA A 187 -1.62 4.16 -26.24
N TRP A 188 -0.68 3.25 -25.95
CA TRP A 188 0.35 2.83 -26.89
C TRP A 188 -0.24 2.02 -28.06
N GLY A 189 -1.21 1.16 -27.80
CA GLY A 189 -1.90 0.41 -28.85
C GLY A 189 -2.70 1.30 -29.79
N ALA A 190 -3.39 2.32 -29.24
CA ALA A 190 -4.12 3.29 -30.05
C ALA A 190 -3.19 4.07 -30.99
N ILE A 191 -2.00 4.48 -30.50
CA ILE A 191 -0.98 5.13 -31.33
C ILE A 191 -0.55 4.22 -32.48
N GLY A 192 -0.24 2.94 -32.19
CA GLY A 192 0.16 1.99 -33.24
C GLY A 192 -0.89 1.77 -34.31
N PHE A 193 -2.16 1.63 -33.91
CA PHE A 193 -3.26 1.49 -34.88
C PHE A 193 -3.49 2.78 -35.68
N ALA A 194 -3.38 3.96 -35.05
CA ALA A 194 -3.52 5.24 -35.74
C ALA A 194 -2.38 5.50 -36.74
N GLU A 195 -1.15 5.08 -36.43
CA GLU A 195 0.02 5.16 -37.33
C GLU A 195 -0.01 4.09 -38.44
N THR A 196 -1.00 3.19 -38.44
CA THR A 196 -1.21 2.11 -39.42
C THR A 196 -0.11 1.04 -39.50
N HIS A 197 0.88 1.11 -38.62
CA HIS A 197 1.97 0.14 -38.53
C HIS A 197 2.39 -0.11 -37.07
N PHE A 198 2.91 -1.31 -36.80
CA PHE A 198 3.58 -1.61 -35.53
C PHE A 198 5.04 -1.91 -35.78
N ASP A 199 5.93 -1.09 -35.24
CA ASP A 199 7.36 -1.39 -35.23
C ASP A 199 7.74 -2.34 -34.08
N VAL A 200 8.94 -2.91 -34.16
CA VAL A 200 9.44 -3.86 -33.15
C VAL A 200 9.50 -3.21 -31.76
N SER A 201 9.84 -1.93 -31.68
CA SER A 201 9.98 -1.23 -30.39
C SER A 201 8.64 -1.04 -29.68
N LEU A 202 7.59 -0.76 -30.46
CA LEU A 202 6.22 -0.61 -30.00
C LEU A 202 5.65 -1.96 -29.54
N CYS A 203 5.86 -3.02 -30.33
CA CYS A 203 5.49 -4.38 -29.94
C CYS A 203 6.18 -4.79 -28.63
N GLU A 204 7.48 -4.57 -28.50
CA GLU A 204 8.23 -4.87 -27.26
C GLU A 204 7.70 -4.06 -26.06
N LYS A 205 7.33 -2.79 -26.28
CA LYS A 205 6.74 -1.93 -25.25
C LYS A 205 5.40 -2.49 -24.76
N LEU A 206 4.52 -2.87 -25.68
CA LEU A 206 3.21 -3.46 -25.37
C LEU A 206 3.36 -4.79 -24.62
N THR A 207 4.25 -5.68 -25.07
CA THR A 207 4.55 -6.93 -24.37
C THR A 207 5.06 -6.67 -22.95
N THR A 208 5.93 -5.68 -22.76
CA THR A 208 6.43 -5.31 -21.42
C THR A 208 5.30 -4.82 -20.51
N LEU A 209 4.35 -4.03 -21.05
CA LEU A 209 3.19 -3.56 -20.30
C LEU A 209 2.23 -4.71 -19.93
N GLN A 210 2.05 -5.69 -20.81
CA GLN A 210 1.23 -6.88 -20.56
C GLN A 210 1.85 -7.74 -19.45
N GLN A 211 3.16 -8.02 -19.52
CA GLN A 211 3.87 -8.77 -18.48
C GLN A 211 3.84 -8.05 -17.12
N ALA A 212 3.92 -6.71 -17.12
CA ALA A 212 3.78 -5.92 -15.90
C ALA A 212 2.38 -6.05 -15.28
N GLN A 213 1.32 -6.04 -16.10
CA GLN A 213 -0.05 -6.30 -15.64
C GLN A 213 -0.16 -7.67 -14.97
N GLU A 214 0.29 -8.74 -15.66
CA GLU A 214 0.21 -10.11 -15.15
C GLU A 214 0.92 -10.27 -13.79
N ARG A 215 2.13 -9.73 -13.66
CA ARG A 215 2.88 -9.77 -12.40
C ARG A 215 2.12 -9.08 -11.27
N HIS A 216 1.56 -7.90 -11.53
CA HIS A 216 0.83 -7.16 -10.51
C HIS A 216 -0.51 -7.82 -10.16
N PHE A 217 -1.24 -8.37 -11.13
CA PHE A 217 -2.45 -9.15 -10.86
C PHE A 217 -2.16 -10.43 -10.08
N ALA A 218 -1.01 -11.08 -10.31
CA ALA A 218 -0.60 -12.25 -9.53
C ALA A 218 -0.40 -11.90 -8.03
N ILE A 219 0.29 -10.79 -7.74
CA ILE A 219 0.46 -10.32 -6.35
C ILE A 219 -0.89 -9.89 -5.77
N PHE A 220 -1.74 -9.19 -6.53
CA PHE A 220 -3.09 -8.88 -6.08
C PHE A 220 -3.84 -10.16 -5.65
N ASN A 221 -3.83 -11.21 -6.47
CA ASN A 221 -4.48 -12.48 -6.15
C ASN A 221 -3.90 -13.17 -4.91
N GLU A 222 -2.62 -13.02 -4.61
CA GLU A 222 -2.01 -13.60 -3.40
C GLU A 222 -2.49 -12.90 -2.11
N PHE A 223 -2.79 -11.60 -2.18
CA PHE A 223 -3.09 -10.77 -1.02
C PHE A 223 -4.57 -10.40 -0.87
N SER A 224 -5.39 -10.58 -1.90
CA SER A 224 -6.83 -10.29 -1.87
C SER A 224 -7.65 -11.43 -1.24
N ASP A 225 -8.86 -11.11 -0.80
CA ASP A 225 -9.80 -12.11 -0.33
C ASP A 225 -10.43 -12.92 -1.49
N ARG A 226 -11.16 -13.99 -1.14
CA ARG A 226 -11.79 -14.87 -2.13
C ARG A 226 -12.87 -14.18 -2.97
N ALA A 227 -13.56 -13.19 -2.42
CA ALA A 227 -14.63 -12.50 -3.13
C ALA A 227 -14.05 -11.65 -4.26
N LEU A 228 -12.97 -10.91 -3.98
CA LEU A 228 -12.26 -10.10 -4.98
C LEU A 228 -11.52 -10.95 -6.01
N GLN A 229 -10.94 -12.08 -5.60
CA GLN A 229 -10.35 -13.06 -6.54
C GLN A 229 -11.41 -13.57 -7.53
N GLN A 230 -12.60 -13.91 -7.03
CA GLN A 230 -13.70 -14.40 -7.86
C GLN A 230 -14.19 -13.32 -8.84
N ALA A 231 -14.37 -12.08 -8.37
CA ALA A 231 -14.73 -10.95 -9.23
C ALA A 231 -13.71 -10.72 -10.34
N PHE A 232 -12.42 -10.89 -10.04
CA PHE A 232 -11.35 -10.79 -11.04
C PHE A 232 -11.36 -11.94 -12.06
N VAL A 233 -11.60 -13.18 -11.62
CA VAL A 233 -11.75 -14.34 -12.51
C VAL A 233 -12.95 -14.17 -13.46
N GLU A 234 -14.06 -13.63 -12.96
CA GLU A 234 -15.24 -13.32 -13.77
C GLU A 234 -14.95 -12.26 -14.83
N LEU A 235 -14.18 -11.22 -14.48
CA LEU A 235 -13.71 -10.21 -15.42
C LEU A 235 -12.83 -10.82 -16.50
N GLU A 236 -11.84 -11.64 -16.15
CA GLU A 236 -10.93 -12.29 -17.11
C GLU A 236 -11.66 -13.32 -17.98
N SER A 237 -12.83 -13.80 -17.56
CA SER A 237 -13.72 -14.67 -18.35
C SER A 237 -14.73 -13.89 -19.22
N SER A 238 -14.76 -12.56 -19.12
CA SER A 238 -15.72 -11.72 -19.84
C SER A 238 -15.39 -11.56 -21.33
N SER A 239 -16.36 -11.07 -22.10
CA SER A 239 -16.14 -10.72 -23.52
C SER A 239 -15.05 -9.66 -23.69
N ALA A 240 -14.98 -8.66 -22.81
CA ALA A 240 -13.95 -7.62 -22.88
C ALA A 240 -12.52 -8.18 -22.73
N ALA A 241 -12.34 -9.20 -21.90
CA ALA A 241 -11.04 -9.89 -21.74
C ALA A 241 -10.70 -10.76 -22.96
N SER A 242 -11.68 -11.45 -23.52
CA SER A 242 -11.49 -12.20 -24.77
C SER A 242 -11.15 -11.26 -25.95
N ASP A 243 -11.90 -10.18 -26.12
CA ASP A 243 -11.73 -9.19 -27.18
C ASP A 243 -10.32 -8.55 -27.13
N ILE A 244 -9.83 -8.17 -25.94
CA ILE A 244 -8.49 -7.59 -25.82
C ILE A 244 -7.41 -8.60 -26.17
N MET A 245 -7.59 -9.87 -25.79
CA MET A 245 -6.63 -10.93 -26.12
C MET A 245 -6.57 -11.20 -27.62
N GLN A 246 -7.69 -11.13 -28.34
CA GLN A 246 -7.71 -11.22 -29.80
C GLN A 246 -6.91 -10.09 -30.44
N LEU A 247 -7.09 -8.84 -29.98
CA LEU A 247 -6.33 -7.70 -30.50
C LEU A 247 -4.84 -7.77 -30.15
N ARG A 248 -4.48 -8.26 -28.95
CA ARG A 248 -3.08 -8.52 -28.59
C ARG A 248 -2.43 -9.54 -29.52
N ASN A 249 -3.14 -10.61 -29.86
CA ASN A 249 -2.67 -11.62 -30.82
C ASN A 249 -2.54 -11.04 -32.25
N MET A 250 -3.45 -10.13 -32.63
CA MET A 250 -3.33 -9.43 -33.91
C MET A 250 -2.05 -8.57 -33.93
N ILE A 251 -1.83 -7.75 -32.89
CA ILE A 251 -0.64 -6.88 -32.78
C ILE A 251 0.67 -7.69 -32.86
N SER A 252 0.73 -8.87 -32.23
CA SER A 252 1.94 -9.70 -32.26
C SER A 252 2.27 -10.24 -33.66
N GLN A 253 1.23 -10.54 -34.47
CA GLN A 253 1.38 -10.98 -35.86
C GLN A 253 1.77 -9.84 -36.81
N LEU A 254 1.46 -8.60 -36.44
CA LEU A 254 1.73 -7.38 -37.22
C LEU A 254 3.12 -6.78 -36.98
N SER A 255 3.95 -7.46 -36.17
CA SER A 255 5.33 -7.04 -35.82
C SER A 255 6.29 -6.91 -37.02
N ASN A 256 5.88 -7.35 -38.21
CA ASN A 256 6.60 -7.18 -39.47
C ASN A 256 6.31 -5.84 -40.18
N GLY A 257 5.51 -4.95 -39.58
CA GLY A 257 5.16 -3.65 -40.15
C GLY A 257 4.09 -3.70 -41.25
N SER A 258 3.29 -4.77 -41.30
CA SER A 258 2.17 -4.86 -42.26
C SER A 258 1.16 -3.72 -42.03
N PRO A 259 0.64 -3.10 -43.12
CA PRO A 259 -0.29 -1.98 -43.01
C PRO A 259 -1.65 -2.42 -42.43
N ILE A 260 -2.24 -1.56 -41.61
CA ILE A 260 -3.50 -1.82 -40.90
C ILE A 260 -4.48 -0.67 -41.13
N ALA A 261 -5.76 -1.00 -41.19
CA ALA A 261 -6.85 -0.02 -41.22
C ALA A 261 -6.87 0.83 -39.94
N SER A 262 -6.72 2.16 -40.08
CA SER A 262 -6.68 3.11 -38.96
C SER A 262 -7.94 3.08 -38.08
N GLU A 263 -9.06 2.63 -38.64
CA GLU A 263 -10.36 2.48 -38.01
C GLU A 263 -10.32 1.49 -36.83
N ILE A 264 -9.36 0.56 -36.83
CA ILE A 264 -9.17 -0.39 -35.72
C ILE A 264 -8.72 0.33 -34.43
N SER A 265 -8.13 1.53 -34.53
CA SER A 265 -7.71 2.31 -33.36
C SER A 265 -8.86 2.62 -32.41
N GLU A 266 -10.03 2.97 -32.94
CA GLU A 266 -11.22 3.26 -32.11
C GLU A 266 -11.76 1.98 -31.47
N VAL A 267 -11.83 0.89 -32.24
CA VAL A 267 -12.27 -0.42 -31.75
C VAL A 267 -11.38 -0.91 -30.61
N TRP A 268 -10.06 -0.79 -30.76
CA TRP A 268 -9.08 -1.08 -29.71
C TRP A 268 -9.31 -0.23 -28.47
N PHE A 269 -9.50 1.08 -28.65
CA PHE A 269 -9.73 1.99 -27.54
C PHE A 269 -11.00 1.63 -26.77
N ASP A 270 -12.09 1.34 -27.45
CA ASP A 270 -13.38 1.00 -26.84
C ASP A 270 -13.29 -0.32 -26.07
N ILE A 271 -12.69 -1.36 -26.66
CA ILE A 271 -12.47 -2.66 -25.99
C ILE A 271 -11.61 -2.48 -24.74
N ALA A 272 -10.48 -1.79 -24.86
CA ALA A 272 -9.59 -1.55 -23.73
C ALA A 272 -10.25 -0.69 -22.65
N THR A 273 -11.07 0.29 -23.03
CA THR A 273 -11.83 1.13 -22.09
C THR A 273 -12.87 0.32 -21.34
N ARG A 274 -13.63 -0.55 -22.02
CA ARG A 274 -14.57 -1.48 -21.36
C ARG A 274 -13.87 -2.36 -20.32
N ARG A 275 -12.68 -2.89 -20.64
CA ARG A 275 -11.89 -3.68 -19.67
C ARG A 275 -11.42 -2.83 -18.48
N ILE A 276 -10.94 -1.62 -18.71
CA ILE A 276 -10.47 -0.72 -17.64
C ILE A 276 -11.63 -0.28 -16.74
N ASP A 277 -12.81 -0.02 -17.28
CA ASP A 277 -14.00 0.29 -16.48
C ASP A 277 -14.46 -0.93 -15.66
N ALA A 278 -14.34 -2.15 -16.19
CA ALA A 278 -14.57 -3.36 -15.42
C ALA A 278 -13.54 -3.52 -14.28
N LEU A 279 -12.26 -3.23 -14.53
CA LEU A 279 -11.22 -3.21 -13.49
C LEU A 279 -11.54 -2.16 -12.42
N GLN A 280 -12.00 -0.97 -12.83
CA GLN A 280 -12.40 0.10 -11.90
C GLN A 280 -13.44 -0.38 -10.89
N ASN A 281 -14.41 -1.22 -11.28
CA ASN A 281 -15.42 -1.74 -10.36
C ASN A 281 -14.81 -2.58 -9.23
N ILE A 282 -13.82 -3.42 -9.54
CA ILE A 282 -13.10 -4.23 -8.54
C ILE A 282 -12.25 -3.32 -7.64
N GLU A 283 -11.62 -2.29 -8.21
CA GLU A 283 -10.86 -1.30 -7.44
C GLU A 283 -11.73 -0.52 -6.45
N VAL A 284 -12.97 -0.20 -6.84
CA VAL A 284 -13.96 0.41 -5.93
C VAL A 284 -14.25 -0.52 -4.76
N GLN A 285 -14.56 -1.79 -5.02
CA GLN A 285 -14.81 -2.80 -3.99
C GLN A 285 -13.61 -2.97 -3.03
N LEU A 286 -12.39 -2.99 -3.56
CA LEU A 286 -11.16 -3.01 -2.76
C LEU A 286 -11.06 -1.80 -1.82
N THR A 287 -11.33 -0.59 -2.33
CA THR A 287 -11.27 0.63 -1.51
C THR A 287 -12.37 0.69 -0.45
N GLU A 288 -13.56 0.18 -0.76
CA GLU A 288 -14.67 0.06 0.19
C GLU A 288 -14.36 -0.93 1.31
N ALA A 289 -13.82 -2.11 0.95
CA ALA A 289 -13.39 -3.13 1.91
C ALA A 289 -12.29 -2.58 2.84
N LEU A 290 -11.33 -1.84 2.30
CA LEU A 290 -10.27 -1.19 3.07
C LEU A 290 -10.85 -0.18 4.09
N LEU A 291 -11.77 0.69 3.65
CA LEU A 291 -12.40 1.68 4.52
C LEU A 291 -13.25 1.02 5.61
N GLN A 292 -14.02 -0.01 5.24
CA GLN A 292 -14.85 -0.77 6.18
C GLN A 292 -13.97 -1.45 7.24
N GLN A 293 -12.87 -2.09 6.82
CA GLN A 293 -11.96 -2.76 7.74
C GLN A 293 -11.26 -1.77 8.68
N ALA A 294 -10.80 -0.62 8.17
CA ALA A 294 -10.21 0.42 9.00
C ALA A 294 -11.20 0.96 10.04
N ASN A 295 -12.44 1.24 9.63
CA ASN A 295 -13.48 1.72 10.55
C ASN A 295 -13.87 0.68 11.59
N GLN A 296 -13.99 -0.59 11.19
CA GLN A 296 -14.30 -1.69 12.11
C GLN A 296 -13.20 -1.84 13.17
N LYS A 297 -11.93 -1.78 12.77
CA LYS A 297 -10.79 -1.85 13.71
C LYS A 297 -10.78 -0.70 14.70
N VAL A 298 -11.14 0.53 14.28
CA VAL A 298 -11.29 1.67 15.20
C VAL A 298 -12.41 1.40 16.23
N ILE A 299 -13.55 0.87 15.78
CA ILE A 299 -14.68 0.53 16.67
C ILE A 299 -14.29 -0.56 17.66
N ASP A 300 -13.66 -1.63 17.18
CA ASP A 300 -13.22 -2.76 17.99
C ASP A 300 -12.22 -2.31 19.07
N ALA A 301 -11.21 -1.51 18.69
CA ALA A 301 -10.22 -0.97 19.62
C ALA A 301 -10.84 -0.05 20.68
N LYS A 302 -11.85 0.76 20.31
CA LYS A 302 -12.59 1.60 21.26
C LYS A 302 -13.43 0.77 22.24
N ASN A 303 -14.11 -0.26 21.75
CA ASN A 303 -14.88 -1.18 22.59
C ASN A 303 -13.96 -1.95 23.55
N GLU A 304 -12.81 -2.42 23.05
CA GLU A 304 -11.80 -3.10 23.84
C GLU A 304 -11.25 -2.16 24.94
N MET A 305 -10.97 -0.89 24.61
CA MET A 305 -10.55 0.12 25.59
C MET A 305 -11.61 0.35 26.68
N ALA A 306 -12.88 0.45 26.32
CA ALA A 306 -13.97 0.60 27.29
C ALA A 306 -14.06 -0.62 28.22
N ASN A 307 -13.93 -1.83 27.68
CA ASN A 307 -13.88 -3.07 28.47
C ASN A 307 -12.66 -3.07 29.43
N HIS A 308 -11.48 -2.67 28.95
CA HIS A 308 -10.28 -2.57 29.79
C HIS A 308 -10.47 -1.55 30.93
N GLN A 309 -11.11 -0.41 30.67
CA GLN A 309 -11.43 0.58 31.71
C GLN A 309 -12.36 -0.02 32.77
N GLN A 310 -13.42 -0.70 32.37
CA GLN A 310 -14.34 -1.38 33.29
C GLN A 310 -13.64 -2.48 34.12
N LEU A 311 -12.76 -3.26 33.50
CA LEU A 311 -11.96 -4.27 34.21
C LEU A 311 -11.05 -3.59 35.26
N ILE A 312 -10.33 -2.53 34.89
CA ILE A 312 -9.46 -1.78 35.81
C ILE A 312 -10.26 -1.19 36.98
N GLU A 313 -11.46 -0.66 36.74
CA GLU A 313 -12.36 -0.16 37.78
C GLU A 313 -12.83 -1.28 38.71
N SER A 314 -13.20 -2.44 38.17
CA SER A 314 -13.59 -3.60 38.98
C SER A 314 -12.45 -4.13 39.87
N PHE A 315 -11.20 -4.08 39.38
CA PHE A 315 -10.02 -4.40 40.19
C PHE A 315 -9.74 -3.40 41.30
N ASN A 316 -10.15 -2.14 41.16
CA ASN A 316 -10.04 -1.16 42.25
C ASN A 316 -11.03 -1.44 43.39
N HIS A 317 -12.16 -2.10 43.08
CA HIS A 317 -13.20 -2.43 44.06
C HIS A 317 -13.02 -3.80 44.73
N GLN A 318 -12.27 -4.73 44.12
CA GLN A 318 -11.90 -6.00 44.75
C GLN A 318 -10.62 -5.85 45.58
N HIS A 319 -10.75 -5.78 46.91
CA HIS A 319 -9.62 -5.88 47.82
C HIS A 319 -8.99 -7.27 47.72
N ALA A 320 -7.77 -7.37 47.19
CA ALA A 320 -7.01 -8.61 47.15
C ALA A 320 -6.52 -8.96 48.56
N THR A 321 -7.11 -10.00 49.15
CA THR A 321 -6.71 -10.52 50.46
C THR A 321 -5.58 -11.54 50.39
N ASP A 322 -5.24 -12.06 49.20
CA ASP A 322 -4.14 -13.00 49.06
C ASP A 322 -3.52 -12.88 47.66
N GLY A 323 -2.22 -12.53 47.64
CA GLY A 323 -1.31 -12.87 46.55
C GLY A 323 0.09 -12.28 46.59
N SER A 324 1.07 -13.07 46.13
CA SER A 324 2.46 -12.66 46.02
C SER A 324 2.65 -11.77 44.79
N PRO A 325 3.15 -10.52 44.96
CA PRO A 325 3.36 -9.57 43.86
C PRO A 325 4.50 -9.95 42.89
N LEU A 326 5.16 -11.10 43.12
CA LEU A 326 6.35 -11.50 42.37
C LEU A 326 6.08 -12.43 41.17
N THR A 327 4.83 -12.86 40.95
CA THR A 327 4.48 -13.82 39.89
C THR A 327 4.89 -13.35 38.48
N LEU A 328 4.80 -12.04 38.19
CA LEU A 328 5.21 -11.48 36.89
C LEU A 328 6.72 -11.54 36.65
N LEU A 329 7.54 -11.45 37.70
CA LEU A 329 9.00 -11.46 37.60
C LEU A 329 9.59 -12.87 37.45
N PHE A 330 8.82 -13.90 37.82
CA PHE A 330 9.25 -15.30 37.77
C PHE A 330 8.58 -16.09 36.65
N ASP A 331 7.71 -15.49 35.83
CA ASP A 331 7.14 -16.16 34.66
C ASP A 331 8.06 -15.98 33.44
N PRO A 332 8.74 -17.06 32.99
CA PRO A 332 9.63 -17.01 31.83
C PRO A 332 8.89 -16.83 30.49
N SER A 333 7.55 -16.82 30.48
CA SER A 333 6.72 -16.61 29.28
C SER A 333 6.29 -15.16 29.05
N MET A 334 6.72 -14.22 29.90
CA MET A 334 6.47 -12.80 29.68
C MET A 334 7.43 -12.22 28.62
N PRO A 335 6.91 -11.58 27.55
CA PRO A 335 7.73 -10.92 26.55
C PRO A 335 8.64 -9.85 27.19
N GLY A 336 9.93 -9.88 26.88
CA GLY A 336 10.93 -8.90 27.36
C GLY A 336 11.51 -9.13 28.76
N LEU A 337 11.02 -10.12 29.53
CA LEU A 337 11.56 -10.50 30.85
C LEU A 337 12.29 -11.85 30.80
N ILE A 338 12.98 -12.12 29.69
CA ILE A 338 13.73 -13.35 29.48
C ILE A 338 15.14 -13.17 30.07
N GLU A 339 15.58 -14.09 30.94
CA GLU A 339 16.99 -14.13 31.38
C GLU A 339 17.90 -14.33 30.16
N GLU A 340 18.86 -13.41 29.95
CA GLU A 340 19.94 -13.55 28.97
C GLU A 340 20.80 -14.78 29.30
N GLY A 341 20.37 -15.94 28.80
CA GLY A 341 21.06 -17.22 29.02
C GLY A 341 20.38 -18.47 28.46
N LYS A 342 19.20 -18.35 27.83
CA LYS A 342 18.48 -19.50 27.23
C LYS A 342 18.14 -19.34 25.75
N ALA A 343 18.81 -18.44 25.04
CA ALA A 343 18.60 -18.25 23.61
C ALA A 343 19.37 -19.25 22.72
N GLU A 344 20.32 -20.05 23.24
CA GLU A 344 21.16 -20.92 22.39
C GLU A 344 20.80 -22.42 22.35
N ASP A 345 19.97 -22.97 23.23
CA ASP A 345 19.70 -24.41 23.22
C ASP A 345 18.34 -24.78 22.60
N LYS A 346 18.27 -24.71 21.26
CA LYS A 346 17.24 -25.42 20.47
C LYS A 346 17.75 -26.69 19.79
N GLN A 347 18.98 -27.14 20.06
CA GLN A 347 19.48 -28.41 19.53
C GLN A 347 20.39 -29.16 20.52
N THR A 348 19.82 -29.84 21.51
CA THR A 348 20.25 -31.20 21.84
C THR A 348 19.21 -31.91 22.69
N LYS A 349 18.67 -33.01 22.14
CA LYS A 349 18.11 -34.09 22.94
C LYS A 349 19.28 -34.79 23.62
N GLU A 350 19.27 -34.86 24.95
CA GLU A 350 19.47 -36.11 25.72
C GLU A 350 19.41 -35.83 27.22
N GLY A 351 18.93 -36.85 27.94
CA GLY A 351 18.43 -36.73 29.30
C GLY A 351 19.48 -36.32 30.34
N ILE A 352 19.00 -35.70 31.42
CA ILE A 352 19.16 -36.13 32.82
C ILE A 352 18.44 -35.10 33.71
N ASN A 353 17.36 -35.57 34.35
CA ASN A 353 16.85 -35.15 35.66
C ASN A 353 16.56 -33.65 35.94
N ARG A 354 15.50 -33.10 35.31
CA ARG A 354 14.90 -31.78 35.63
C ARG A 354 13.67 -31.81 36.56
N ASN A 355 13.30 -32.96 37.13
CA ASN A 355 12.01 -33.16 37.81
C ASN A 355 11.93 -32.75 39.30
N LYS A 356 12.93 -32.09 39.88
CA LYS A 356 12.90 -31.71 41.32
C LYS A 356 12.93 -30.21 41.65
N LYS A 357 13.14 -29.33 40.67
CA LYS A 357 13.21 -27.86 40.92
C LYS A 357 12.14 -27.04 40.19
N VAL A 358 11.47 -27.62 39.19
CA VAL A 358 10.37 -26.97 38.47
C VAL A 358 9.04 -27.13 39.23
N SER A 359 8.87 -28.24 39.96
CA SER A 359 7.64 -28.58 40.69
C SER A 359 7.35 -27.68 41.91
N SER A 360 8.35 -27.02 42.50
CA SER A 360 8.13 -26.13 43.64
C SER A 360 7.67 -24.71 43.26
N LEU A 361 7.80 -24.32 41.98
CA LEU A 361 7.39 -23.01 41.47
C LEU A 361 5.97 -23.03 40.85
N THR A 362 5.55 -24.17 40.31
CA THR A 362 4.22 -24.38 39.73
C THR A 362 3.11 -24.56 40.78
N GLU A 363 3.43 -25.02 42.00
CA GLU A 363 2.44 -25.12 43.08
C GLU A 363 2.12 -23.76 43.71
N GLN A 364 3.06 -22.80 43.67
CA GLN A 364 2.84 -21.43 44.16
C GLN A 364 2.00 -20.56 43.20
N THR A 365 1.72 -21.03 41.99
CA THR A 365 0.97 -20.30 40.96
C THR A 365 -0.54 -20.64 40.94
N GLN A 366 -1.00 -21.58 41.77
CA GLN A 366 -2.39 -22.07 41.75
C GLN A 366 -3.35 -21.38 42.74
N THR A 367 -2.83 -20.65 43.72
CA THR A 367 -3.65 -19.73 44.52
C THR A 367 -3.58 -18.34 43.87
N LEU A 368 -4.42 -17.37 44.26
CA LEU A 368 -4.30 -15.94 43.89
C LEU A 368 -5.06 -15.50 42.61
N SER A 369 -6.40 -15.43 42.69
CA SER A 369 -7.32 -15.12 41.58
C SER A 369 -7.33 -13.66 41.10
N ALA A 370 -7.05 -12.68 41.97
CA ALA A 370 -7.05 -11.26 41.59
C ALA A 370 -5.76 -10.82 40.86
N HIS A 371 -4.62 -11.40 41.25
CA HIS A 371 -3.34 -11.17 40.56
C HIS A 371 -3.33 -11.78 39.16
N ARG A 372 -4.02 -12.91 38.98
CA ARG A 372 -4.14 -13.60 37.69
C ARG A 372 -4.87 -12.77 36.63
N SER A 373 -5.95 -12.07 36.97
CA SER A 373 -6.76 -11.38 35.95
C SER A 373 -6.09 -10.14 35.32
N PHE A 374 -5.43 -9.28 36.11
CA PHE A 374 -4.67 -8.14 35.57
C PHE A 374 -3.36 -8.60 34.89
N TYR A 375 -2.73 -9.64 35.45
CA TYR A 375 -1.58 -10.28 34.84
C TYR A 375 -1.90 -10.91 33.48
N ASP A 376 -3.01 -11.65 33.40
CA ASP A 376 -3.51 -12.27 32.16
C ASP A 376 -3.85 -11.19 31.12
N LEU A 377 -4.35 -10.02 31.54
CA LEU A 377 -4.59 -8.88 30.66
C LEU A 377 -3.30 -8.31 30.06
N LEU A 378 -2.27 -8.09 30.88
CA LEU A 378 -0.96 -7.61 30.41
C LEU A 378 -0.30 -8.63 29.49
N ARG A 379 -0.36 -9.91 29.86
CA ARG A 379 0.16 -11.02 29.05
C ARG A 379 -0.56 -11.12 27.71
N SER A 380 -1.89 -11.04 27.72
CA SER A 380 -2.72 -11.06 26.51
C SER A 380 -2.38 -9.88 25.59
N GLN A 381 -2.16 -8.69 26.15
CA GLN A 381 -1.79 -7.52 25.36
C GLN A 381 -0.39 -7.68 24.75
N ALA A 382 0.59 -8.17 25.52
CA ALA A 382 1.95 -8.37 25.03
C ALA A 382 2.00 -9.44 23.93
N GLN A 383 1.28 -10.56 24.11
CA GLN A 383 1.18 -11.61 23.10
C GLN A 383 0.50 -11.11 21.82
N HIS A 384 -0.60 -10.35 21.96
CA HIS A 384 -1.29 -9.75 20.82
C HIS A 384 -0.38 -8.81 20.02
N ILE A 385 0.43 -7.98 20.71
CA ILE A 385 1.40 -7.10 20.04
C ILE A 385 2.45 -7.91 19.28
N GLU A 386 3.03 -8.96 19.88
CA GLU A 386 4.05 -9.79 19.23
C GLU A 386 3.50 -10.54 18.00
N ASP A 387 2.27 -11.05 18.09
CA ASP A 387 1.60 -11.73 16.97
C ASP A 387 1.30 -10.75 15.83
N VAL A 388 0.79 -9.55 16.16
CA VAL A 388 0.57 -8.46 15.19
C VAL A 388 1.88 -8.03 14.54
N GLU A 389 2.96 -7.86 15.30
CA GLU A 389 4.27 -7.48 14.78
C GLU A 389 4.81 -8.53 13.78
N ARG A 390 4.69 -9.82 14.11
CA ARG A 390 5.13 -10.92 13.24
C ARG A 390 4.38 -10.94 11.92
N GLU A 391 3.04 -10.87 11.95
CA GLU A 391 2.24 -10.84 10.72
C GLU A 391 2.49 -9.57 9.89
N LEU A 392 2.76 -8.46 10.56
CA LEU A 392 3.05 -7.19 9.95
C LEU A 392 4.44 -7.16 9.30
N GLU A 393 5.46 -7.83 9.84
CA GLU A 393 6.77 -7.94 9.20
C GLU A 393 6.68 -8.60 7.82
N ASP A 394 5.92 -9.68 7.69
CA ASP A 394 5.73 -10.37 6.41
C ASP A 394 5.02 -9.49 5.39
N ALA A 395 3.94 -8.81 5.80
CA ALA A 395 3.18 -7.92 4.92
C ALA A 395 3.99 -6.66 4.56
N LYS A 396 4.75 -6.09 5.51
CA LYS A 396 5.63 -4.94 5.26
C LYS A 396 6.84 -5.30 4.40
N ARG A 397 7.32 -6.54 4.43
CA ARG A 397 8.41 -6.98 3.54
C ARG A 397 7.99 -6.80 2.07
N ALA A 398 6.80 -7.26 1.69
CA ALA A 398 6.27 -7.10 0.32
C ALA A 398 6.14 -5.61 -0.09
N ILE A 399 5.67 -4.75 0.83
CA ILE A 399 5.60 -3.29 0.61
C ILE A 399 7.00 -2.69 0.45
N ASN A 400 7.94 -3.03 1.33
CA ASN A 400 9.29 -2.48 1.31
C ASN A 400 10.10 -2.92 0.08
N GLU A 401 9.93 -4.15 -0.37
CA GLU A 401 10.52 -4.63 -1.62
C GLU A 401 10.08 -3.76 -2.79
N GLN A 402 8.79 -3.40 -2.83
CA GLN A 402 8.24 -2.52 -3.85
C GLN A 402 8.71 -1.07 -3.70
N LYS A 403 8.91 -0.55 -2.48
CA LYS A 403 9.57 0.75 -2.21
C LYS A 403 10.93 0.81 -2.85
N LEU A 404 11.73 -0.23 -2.60
CA LEU A 404 13.10 -0.32 -3.09
C LEU A 404 13.12 -0.36 -4.62
N ILE A 405 12.26 -1.16 -5.23
CA ILE A 405 12.15 -1.24 -6.69
C ILE A 405 11.74 0.11 -7.29
N SER A 406 10.69 0.74 -6.76
CA SER A 406 10.18 2.02 -7.27
C SER A 406 11.22 3.14 -7.12
N ARG A 407 11.94 3.16 -5.98
CA ARG A 407 13.03 4.13 -5.75
C ARG A 407 14.24 3.87 -6.66
N ALA A 408 14.61 2.61 -6.87
CA ALA A 408 15.67 2.26 -7.80
C ALA A 408 15.32 2.66 -9.24
N LYS A 409 14.07 2.44 -9.67
CA LYS A 409 13.57 2.93 -10.97
C LYS A 409 13.74 4.45 -11.08
N LEU A 410 13.26 5.22 -10.10
CA LEU A 410 13.38 6.69 -10.10
C LEU A 410 14.85 7.15 -10.21
N VAL A 411 15.75 6.53 -9.46
CA VAL A 411 17.19 6.82 -9.53
C VAL A 411 17.78 6.54 -10.91
N ILE A 412 17.39 5.44 -11.53
CA ILE A 412 17.84 5.07 -12.88
C ILE A 412 17.27 6.03 -13.92
N MET A 413 15.99 6.42 -13.78
CA MET A 413 15.36 7.42 -14.63
C MET A 413 16.07 8.77 -14.53
N GLU A 414 16.44 9.20 -13.32
CA GLU A 414 17.17 10.46 -13.08
C GLU A 414 18.57 10.42 -13.70
N LYS A 415 19.31 9.32 -13.53
CA LYS A 415 20.70 9.20 -14.02
C LYS A 415 20.82 8.96 -15.52
N PHE A 416 19.91 8.20 -16.10
CA PHE A 416 20.02 7.76 -17.49
C PHE A 416 19.00 8.41 -18.42
N HIS A 417 18.09 9.25 -17.90
CA HIS A 417 17.00 9.89 -18.65
C HIS A 417 16.14 8.92 -19.45
N ILE A 418 16.02 7.67 -18.97
CA ILE A 418 15.23 6.63 -19.62
C ILE A 418 13.82 6.56 -19.05
N SER A 419 12.88 5.94 -19.78
CA SER A 419 11.52 5.77 -19.31
C SER A 419 11.47 4.77 -18.15
N GLU A 420 10.41 4.82 -17.33
CA GLU A 420 10.26 3.93 -16.17
C GLU A 420 10.37 2.44 -16.56
N ASN A 421 9.77 2.06 -17.69
CA ASN A 421 9.77 0.68 -18.14
C ASN A 421 11.17 0.24 -18.59
N ASP A 422 11.95 1.15 -19.17
CA ASP A 422 13.34 0.85 -19.56
C ASP A 422 14.25 0.71 -18.34
N ALA A 423 13.99 1.51 -17.30
CA ALA A 423 14.67 1.39 -16.01
C ALA A 423 14.40 0.03 -15.36
N HIS A 424 13.14 -0.42 -15.36
CA HIS A 424 12.76 -1.74 -14.83
C HIS A 424 13.37 -2.88 -15.65
N ARG A 425 13.31 -2.80 -16.98
CA ARG A 425 13.89 -3.81 -17.88
C ARG A 425 15.41 -3.89 -17.72
N ARG A 426 16.08 -2.76 -17.49
CA ARG A 426 17.52 -2.71 -17.21
C ARG A 426 17.85 -3.38 -15.88
N MET A 427 17.07 -3.13 -14.82
CA MET A 427 17.22 -3.83 -13.55
C MET A 427 17.00 -5.34 -13.71
N GLN A 428 15.99 -5.75 -14.48
CA GLN A 428 15.70 -7.16 -14.74
C GLN A 428 16.81 -7.84 -15.56
N LYS A 429 17.31 -7.21 -16.62
CA LYS A 429 18.45 -7.72 -17.39
C LYS A 429 19.68 -7.89 -16.51
N GLN A 430 19.93 -6.93 -15.62
CA GLN A 430 21.04 -7.02 -14.68
C GLN A 430 20.83 -8.13 -13.63
N ALA A 431 19.58 -8.36 -13.20
CA ALA A 431 19.20 -9.46 -12.31
C ALA A 431 19.47 -10.82 -12.94
N MET A 432 19.11 -10.96 -14.21
CA MET A 432 19.36 -12.17 -14.99
C MET A 432 20.85 -12.38 -15.25
N SER A 433 21.64 -11.32 -15.48
CA SER A 433 23.09 -11.47 -15.69
C SER A 433 23.86 -11.79 -14.40
N GLU A 434 23.41 -11.27 -13.25
CA GLU A 434 24.05 -11.50 -11.95
C GLU A 434 23.45 -12.68 -11.18
N ASN A 435 22.43 -13.38 -11.71
CA ASN A 435 21.66 -14.44 -11.03
C ASN A 435 21.17 -14.03 -9.62
N THR A 436 20.71 -12.79 -9.48
CA THR A 436 20.20 -12.25 -8.21
C THR A 436 18.75 -11.81 -8.35
N THR A 437 18.07 -11.59 -7.21
CA THR A 437 16.71 -11.07 -7.26
C THR A 437 16.70 -9.61 -7.71
N ILE A 438 15.59 -9.16 -8.31
CA ILE A 438 15.43 -7.75 -8.70
C ILE A 438 15.56 -6.81 -7.49
N ILE A 439 15.21 -7.30 -6.30
CA ILE A 439 15.28 -6.56 -5.03
C ILE A 439 16.74 -6.30 -4.63
N ASP A 440 17.62 -7.29 -4.78
CA ASP A 440 19.05 -7.14 -4.46
C ASP A 440 19.74 -6.11 -5.36
N ILE A 441 19.31 -6.01 -6.62
CA ILE A 441 19.82 -4.96 -7.51
C ILE A 441 19.21 -3.62 -7.18
N ALA A 442 17.92 -3.56 -6.85
CA ALA A 442 17.27 -2.34 -6.40
C ALA A 442 17.99 -1.75 -5.17
N SER A 443 18.33 -2.59 -4.20
CA SER A 443 19.06 -2.18 -2.99
C SER A 443 20.49 -1.70 -3.32
N LYS A 444 21.23 -2.43 -4.19
CA LYS A 444 22.55 -2.00 -4.67
C LYS A 444 22.51 -0.64 -5.36
N VAL A 445 21.54 -0.41 -6.26
CA VAL A 445 21.40 0.86 -6.99
C VAL A 445 21.13 2.03 -6.05
N VAL A 446 20.23 1.85 -5.08
CA VAL A 446 19.93 2.86 -4.05
C VAL A 446 21.12 3.10 -3.13
N ALA A 447 21.87 2.06 -2.76
CA ALA A 447 23.06 2.17 -1.91
C ALA A 447 24.23 2.90 -2.60
N VAL A 448 24.46 2.64 -3.89
CA VAL A 448 25.49 3.33 -4.67
C VAL A 448 25.16 4.82 -4.80
N THR A 449 23.88 5.18 -4.90
CA THR A 449 23.47 6.59 -4.99
C THR A 449 23.56 7.34 -3.67
N THR A 450 23.25 6.70 -2.54
CA THR A 450 23.45 7.33 -1.22
C THR A 450 24.94 7.56 -0.92
N THR A 451 25.83 6.65 -1.32
CA THR A 451 27.29 6.87 -1.22
C THR A 451 27.79 7.96 -2.18
N THR A 452 27.23 8.06 -3.38
CA THR A 452 27.59 9.14 -4.33
C THR A 452 27.13 10.51 -3.83
N LYS A 453 25.92 10.62 -3.25
CA LYS A 453 25.42 11.87 -2.64
C LYS A 453 26.19 12.25 -1.36
N ALA A 454 26.67 11.27 -0.59
CA ALA A 454 27.50 11.53 0.59
C ALA A 454 28.91 12.07 0.25
N ARG A 455 29.46 11.71 -0.93
CA ARG A 455 30.73 12.26 -1.45
C ARG A 455 30.59 13.62 -2.15
N GLN A 456 29.37 14.09 -2.38
CA GLN A 456 29.08 15.36 -3.07
C GLN A 456 28.53 16.46 -2.14
N LYS A 457 28.45 16.22 -0.82
CA LYS A 457 28.23 17.31 0.13
C LYS A 457 29.57 18.02 0.38
N PRO A 458 29.66 19.35 0.16
CA PRO A 458 30.88 20.13 0.38
C PRO A 458 31.33 20.14 1.84
#